data_AF-A0A2G6HDK7-F1
#
_entry.id   AF-A0A2G6HDK7-F1
#
_cell.length_a   1.000
_cell.length_b   1.000
_cell.length_c   1.000
_cell.angle_alpha   90.00
_cell.angle_beta   90.00
_cell.angle_gamma   90.00
#
_symmetry.space_group_name_H-M   'P 1'
#
loop_
_entity.id
_entity.type
_entity.pdbx_description
1 polymer ?
#
loop_
_entity_poly.entity_id
_entity_poly.type
_entity_poly.pdbx_seq_one_letter_code
_entity_poly.pdbx_strand_id
1 'polypeptide(L)' 'MRTTLDIDDVVLSAARAKARAEGISLGRAVSALALVGLSAPASSTAGTAGLPVLHGVPGHLVTDDLVARYRDDE' A
#
# COMPACT_ATOMS: atom_id res chain seq x y z
N MET A 1 11.15 -19.71 11.09
CA MET A 1 10.98 -19.72 12.56
C MET A 1 9.53 -20.00 12.88
N ARG A 2 9.23 -20.73 13.97
CA ARG A 2 7.86 -21.00 14.42
C ARG A 2 7.66 -20.28 15.74
N THR A 3 6.68 -19.38 15.78
CA THR A 3 6.42 -18.48 16.91
C THR A 3 4.93 -18.43 17.13
N THR A 4 4.51 -18.41 18.39
CA THR A 4 3.11 -18.16 18.76
C THR A 4 2.98 -16.66 19.01
N LEU A 5 2.00 -16.04 18.38
CA LEU A 5 1.73 -14.61 18.47
C LEU A 5 0.23 -14.44 18.69
N ASP A 6 -0.14 -13.49 19.54
CA ASP A 6 -1.52 -13.01 19.63
C ASP A 6 -1.76 -11.99 18.50
N ILE A 7 -2.78 -12.18 17.69
CA ILE A 7 -3.03 -11.36 16.50
C ILE A 7 -4.49 -10.93 16.44
N ASP A 8 -4.70 -9.68 16.03
CA ASP A 8 -6.04 -9.16 15.77
C ASP A 8 -6.72 -9.93 14.62
N ASP A 9 -8.03 -10.15 14.74
CA ASP A 9 -8.84 -10.89 13.77
C ASP A 9 -8.82 -10.24 12.37
N VAL A 10 -8.72 -8.92 12.29
CA VAL A 10 -8.61 -8.19 11.02
C VAL A 10 -7.30 -8.55 10.32
N VAL A 11 -6.20 -8.61 11.07
CA VAL A 11 -4.89 -9.00 10.54
C VAL A 11 -4.90 -10.46 10.08
N LEU A 12 -5.52 -11.35 10.87
CA LEU A 12 -5.69 -12.75 10.49
C LEU A 12 -6.49 -12.90 9.20
N SER A 13 -7.59 -12.16 9.05
CA SER A 13 -8.43 -12.17 7.86
C SER A 13 -7.65 -11.72 6.62
N ALA A 14 -6.94 -10.59 6.71
CA ALA A 14 -6.10 -10.09 5.62
C ALA A 14 -4.99 -11.08 5.23
N ALA A 15 -4.32 -11.69 6.22
CA ALA A 15 -3.29 -12.69 5.97
C ALA A 15 -3.85 -13.94 5.27
N ARG A 16 -5.06 -14.39 5.63
CA ARG A 16 -5.73 -15.51 4.95
C ARG A 16 -6.07 -15.19 3.50
N ALA A 17 -6.57 -13.99 3.23
CA ALA A 17 -6.86 -13.54 1.87
C ALA A 17 -5.59 -13.54 1.00
N LYS A 18 -4.50 -12.93 1.51
CA LYS A 18 -3.20 -12.90 0.83
C LYS A 18 -2.63 -14.30 0.61
N ALA A 19 -2.67 -15.16 1.62
CA ALA A 19 -2.17 -16.53 1.53
C ALA A 19 -2.86 -17.32 0.41
N ARG A 20 -4.19 -17.19 0.28
CA ARG A 20 -4.94 -17.85 -0.81
C ARG A 20 -4.61 -17.26 -2.18
N ALA A 21 -4.55 -15.94 -2.29
CA ALA A 21 -4.27 -15.25 -3.54
C ALA A 21 -2.87 -15.60 -4.09
N GLU A 22 -1.88 -15.76 -3.21
CA GLU A 22 -0.48 -15.98 -3.59
C GLU A 22 -0.01 -17.43 -3.48
N GLY A 23 -0.85 -18.34 -2.97
CA GLY A 23 -0.49 -19.75 -2.79
C GLY A 23 0.62 -19.97 -1.74
N ILE A 24 0.71 -19.11 -0.73
CA ILE A 24 1.73 -19.17 0.33
C ILE A 24 1.15 -19.58 1.68
N SER A 25 2.01 -19.97 2.63
CA SER A 25 1.55 -20.33 3.98
C SER A 25 1.05 -19.10 4.75
N LEU A 26 0.12 -19.31 5.70
CA LEU A 26 -0.43 -18.25 6.54
C LEU A 26 0.68 -17.48 7.28
N GLY A 27 1.65 -18.17 7.87
CA GLY A 27 2.78 -17.53 8.55
C GLY A 27 3.65 -16.69 7.62
N ARG A 28 3.82 -17.09 6.35
CA ARG A 28 4.52 -16.29 5.34
C ARG A 28 3.74 -15.04 4.97
N ALA A 29 2.42 -15.14 4.84
CA ALA A 29 1.55 -13.98 4.58
C ALA A 29 1.57 -12.97 5.74
N VAL A 30 1.48 -13.44 6.99
CA VAL A 30 1.61 -12.59 8.20
C VAL A 30 2.98 -11.91 8.22
N SER A 31 4.06 -12.66 7.99
CA SER A 31 5.42 -12.10 7.95
C SER A 31 5.57 -11.02 6.86
N ALA A 32 4.98 -11.23 5.69
CA ALA A 32 5.01 -10.24 4.62
C ALA A 32 4.26 -8.96 4.98
N LEU A 33 3.07 -9.06 5.58
CA LEU A 33 2.31 -7.90 6.06
C LEU A 33 3.08 -7.12 7.14
N ALA A 34 3.73 -7.81 8.07
CA ALA A 34 4.53 -7.18 9.10
C ALA A 34 5.74 -6.43 8.53
N LEU A 35 6.43 -7.00 7.53
CA LEU A 35 7.54 -6.34 6.85
C LEU A 35 7.10 -5.09 6.09
N VAL A 36 5.93 -5.13 5.42
CA VAL A 36 5.34 -3.95 4.78
C VAL A 36 5.08 -2.86 5.81
N GLY A 37 4.49 -3.21 6.96
CA GLY A 37 4.25 -2.25 8.04
C GLY A 37 5.52 -1.64 8.62
N LEU A 38 6.62 -2.40 8.67
CA LEU A 38 7.92 -1.90 9.15
C LEU A 38 8.61 -0.97 8.13
N SER A 39 8.44 -1.25 6.84
CA SER A 39 9.00 -0.43 5.75
C SER A 39 8.10 0.75 5.36
N ALA A 40 6.86 0.80 5.85
CA ALA A 40 5.96 1.89 5.58
C ALA A 40 6.55 3.18 6.16
N PRO A 41 6.83 4.21 5.34
CA PRO A 41 7.21 5.51 5.89
C PRO A 41 6.10 5.96 6.82
N ALA A 42 6.47 6.42 8.03
CA ALA A 42 5.51 7.05 8.93
C ALA A 42 4.77 8.12 8.12
N SER A 43 3.46 7.95 7.94
CA SER A 43 2.65 8.72 7.00
C SER A 43 2.92 10.22 7.20
N SER A 44 3.80 10.78 6.37
CA SER A 44 4.04 12.23 6.30
C SER A 44 3.00 12.91 5.40
N THR A 45 2.01 12.16 4.94
CA THR A 45 0.84 12.66 4.22
C THR A 45 -0.14 13.36 5.17
N ALA A 46 0.38 14.28 5.99
CA ALA A 46 -0.43 15.40 6.46
C ALA A 46 -0.61 16.32 5.25
N GLY A 47 -1.54 15.94 4.36
CA GLY A 47 -2.03 16.88 3.37
C GLY A 47 -2.78 18.01 4.05
N THR A 48 -2.90 19.14 3.37
CA THR A 48 -3.70 20.27 3.83
C THR A 48 -5.13 19.79 4.08
N ALA A 49 -5.67 20.06 5.27
CA ALA A 49 -7.03 19.69 5.69
C ALA A 49 -7.35 18.18 5.86
N GLY A 50 -6.36 17.33 6.15
CA GLY A 50 -6.60 15.94 6.58
C GLY A 50 -6.91 14.94 5.45
N LEU A 51 -6.80 15.38 4.20
CA LEU A 51 -6.84 14.51 3.03
C LEU A 51 -5.42 14.09 2.66
N PRO A 52 -5.17 12.81 2.32
CA PRO A 52 -3.89 12.38 1.77
C PRO A 52 -3.62 13.12 0.44
N VAL A 53 -2.52 13.85 0.36
CA VAL A 53 -2.08 14.48 -0.90
C VAL A 53 -1.01 13.58 -1.51
N LEU A 54 -1.25 13.14 -2.76
CA LEU A 54 -0.24 12.46 -3.55
C LEU A 54 0.77 13.50 -4.05
N HIS A 55 2.02 13.38 -3.64
CA HIS A 55 3.09 14.21 -4.18
C HIS A 55 3.50 13.69 -5.56
N GLY A 56 3.64 14.58 -6.53
CA GLY A 56 4.18 14.24 -7.85
C GLY A 56 5.63 13.75 -7.74
N VAL A 57 6.09 12.99 -8.74
CA VAL A 57 7.48 12.55 -8.81
C VAL A 57 8.37 13.78 -9.07
N PRO A 58 9.35 14.09 -8.20
CA PRO A 58 10.23 15.24 -8.39
C PRO A 58 10.92 15.19 -9.76
N GLY A 59 10.94 16.32 -10.48
CA GLY A 59 11.53 16.42 -11.81
C GLY A 59 10.66 15.94 -12.97
N HIS A 60 9.49 15.35 -12.71
CA HIS A 60 8.51 15.02 -13.74
C HIS A 60 7.36 16.03 -13.73
N LEU A 61 7.52 17.11 -14.50
CA LEU A 61 6.49 18.14 -14.67
C LEU A 61 5.34 17.61 -15.55
N VAL A 62 4.16 17.48 -14.96
CA VAL A 62 2.91 17.22 -15.69
C VAL A 62 2.28 18.57 -16.04
N THR A 63 2.16 18.87 -17.34
CA THR A 63 1.56 20.12 -17.84
C THR A 63 0.16 19.88 -18.41
N ASP A 64 -0.63 20.94 -18.51
CA ASP A 64 -1.96 20.87 -19.12
C ASP A 64 -1.91 20.38 -20.57
N ASP A 65 -0.91 20.79 -21.35
CA ASP A 65 -0.69 20.31 -22.72
C ASP A 65 -0.42 18.79 -22.78
N LEU A 66 0.30 18.26 -21.80
CA LEU A 66 0.56 16.82 -21.70
C LEU A 66 -0.73 16.08 -21.40
N VAL A 67 -1.55 16.60 -20.48
CA VAL A 67 -2.86 16.01 -20.14
C VAL A 67 -3.77 16.03 -21.35
N ALA A 68 -3.86 17.15 -22.07
CA ALA A 68 -4.69 17.28 -23.26
C ALA A 68 -4.36 16.26 -24.35
N ARG A 69 -3.08 15.88 -24.51
CA ARG A 69 -2.64 14.89 -25.51
C ARG A 69 -3.09 13.45 -25.22
N TYR A 70 -3.25 13.10 -23.94
CA TYR A 70 -3.58 11.74 -23.51
C TYR A 70 -5.02 11.60 -23.03
N ARG A 71 -5.81 12.68 -23.07
CA ARG A 71 -7.25 12.59 -22.89
C ARG A 71 -7.85 11.90 -24.10
N ASP A 72 -8.75 10.95 -23.86
CA ASP A 72 -9.58 10.42 -24.92
C ASP A 72 -10.48 11.55 -25.45
N ASP A 73 -10.57 11.68 -26.77
CA ASP A 73 -11.55 12.54 -27.41
C ASP A 73 -12.94 11.93 -27.21
N GLU A 74 -13.91 12.75 -26.76
CA GLU A 74 -15.31 12.33 -26.59
C GLU A 74 -15.96 11.87 -27.92
#